data_AF-A0A6C0FD96-F1
#
_entry.id   AF-A0A6C0FD96-F1
#
_cell.length_a   1.000
_cell.length_b   1.000
_cell.length_c   1.000
_cell.angle_alpha   90.00
_cell.angle_beta   90.00
_cell.angle_gamma   90.00
#
_symmetry.space_group_name_H-M   'P 1'
#
loop_
_entity.id
_entity.type
_entity.pdbx_description
1 polymer ?
#
loop_
_entity_poly.entity_id
_entity_poly.type
_entity_poly.pdbx_seq_one_letter_code
_entity_poly.pdbx_strand_id
1 'polypeptide(L)'
;MPLLNLSKYKNIFGAPGTGVHKYKFKGTAIVDYFLTIAGAFIITYFTDIPLVITTIGLFLIGIVLHYLFGIQTQVLKFIFS
;
A
#
# COMPACT_ATOMS: atom_id res chain seq x y z
N MET A 1 -2.44 -12.37 -14.32
CA MET A 1 -1.14 -11.65 -14.21
C MET A 1 -1.33 -10.23 -14.72
N PRO A 2 -0.81 -9.20 -14.04
CA PRO A 2 -0.86 -7.83 -14.55
C PRO A 2 -0.09 -7.70 -15.87
N LEU A 3 -0.52 -6.78 -16.73
CA LEU A 3 0.16 -6.43 -18.00
C LEU A 3 1.61 -5.97 -17.76
N LEU A 4 1.85 -5.31 -16.61
CA LEU A 4 3.17 -4.96 -16.09
C LEU A 4 3.45 -5.76 -14.81
N ASN A 5 4.45 -6.66 -14.83
CA ASN A 5 4.79 -7.52 -13.70
C ASN A 5 6.10 -7.03 -13.04
N LEU A 6 6.00 -6.51 -11.81
CA LEU A 6 7.13 -6.01 -11.03
C LEU A 6 7.54 -6.95 -9.89
N SER A 7 7.07 -8.21 -9.90
CA SER A 7 7.32 -9.17 -8.81
C SER A 7 8.80 -9.47 -8.56
N LYS A 8 9.68 -9.27 -9.54
CA LYS A 8 11.15 -9.32 -9.34
C LYS A 8 11.63 -8.36 -8.25
N TYR A 9 10.93 -7.25 -8.06
CA TYR A 9 11.25 -6.18 -7.11
C TYR A 9 10.41 -6.26 -5.83
N LYS A 10 9.74 -7.38 -5.57
CA LYS A 10 8.84 -7.56 -4.43
C LYS A 10 9.44 -7.20 -3.06
N ASN A 11 10.76 -7.33 -2.92
CA ASN A 11 11.46 -7.11 -1.65
C ASN A 11 12.25 -5.79 -1.60
N ILE A 12 12.07 -4.84 -2.54
CA ILE A 12 12.84 -3.59 -2.55
C ILE A 12 12.62 -2.73 -1.29
N PHE A 13 11.47 -2.86 -0.64
CA PHE A 13 11.15 -2.21 0.64
C PHE A 13 11.30 -3.16 1.83
N GLY A 14 11.99 -4.29 1.64
CA GLY A 14 12.12 -5.37 2.62
C GLY A 14 11.18 -6.53 2.33
N ALA A 15 11.45 -7.69 2.95
CA ALA A 15 10.66 -8.89 2.74
C ALA A 15 9.29 -8.79 3.44
N PRO A 16 8.18 -9.20 2.79
CA PRO A 16 6.86 -9.20 3.42
C PRO A 16 6.82 -10.03 4.70
N GLY A 17 6.24 -9.47 5.77
CA GLY A 17 6.14 -10.14 7.07
C GLY A 17 7.40 -10.12 7.92
N THR A 18 8.48 -9.45 7.46
CA THR A 18 9.68 -9.21 8.26
C THR A 18 9.86 -7.72 8.56
N GLY A 19 10.77 -7.37 9.48
CA GLY A 19 11.09 -5.97 9.81
C GLY A 19 9.85 -5.16 10.20
N VAL A 20 9.64 -4.01 9.55
CA VAL A 20 8.46 -3.15 9.76
C VAL A 20 7.15 -3.75 9.22
N HIS A 21 7.24 -4.65 8.23
CA HIS A 21 6.09 -5.31 7.60
C HIS A 21 5.53 -6.49 8.42
N LYS A 22 6.14 -6.81 9.58
CA LYS A 22 5.65 -7.82 10.51
C LYS A 22 4.45 -7.35 11.33
N TYR A 23 4.33 -6.04 11.54
CA TYR A 23 3.25 -5.45 12.35
C TYR A 23 1.96 -5.41 11.55
N LYS A 24 1.07 -6.37 11.83
CA LYS A 24 -0.21 -6.52 11.15
C LYS A 24 -1.37 -6.56 12.14
N PHE A 25 -2.47 -5.90 11.79
CA PHE A 25 -3.75 -6.01 12.49
C PHE A 25 -4.74 -6.72 11.57
N LYS A 26 -5.28 -7.88 12.00
CA LYS A 26 -6.15 -8.74 11.18
C LYS A 26 -5.60 -9.01 9.77
N GLY A 27 -4.27 -9.13 9.66
CA GLY A 27 -3.56 -9.38 8.40
C GLY A 27 -3.30 -8.15 7.53
N THR A 28 -3.78 -6.97 7.92
CA THR A 28 -3.49 -5.69 7.28
C THR A 28 -2.22 -5.06 7.86
N ALA A 29 -1.32 -4.58 7.01
CA ALA A 29 -0.07 -3.96 7.46
C ALA A 29 -0.34 -2.60 8.11
N ILE A 30 0.03 -2.47 9.40
CA ILE A 30 -0.21 -1.26 10.19
C ILE A 30 0.69 -0.11 9.69
N VAL A 31 1.93 -0.44 9.35
CA VAL A 31 2.93 0.54 8.89
C VAL A 31 2.50 1.17 7.58
N ASP A 32 1.99 0.37 6.62
CA ASP A 32 1.49 0.88 5.34
C ASP A 32 0.36 1.90 5.54
N TYR A 33 -0.58 1.62 6.46
CA TYR A 33 -1.67 2.55 6.79
C TYR A 33 -1.15 3.84 7.42
N PHE A 34 -0.27 3.73 8.41
CA PHE A 34 0.29 4.90 9.08
C PHE A 34 1.07 5.79 8.10
N LEU A 35 1.96 5.20 7.29
CA LEU A 35 2.75 5.93 6.30
C LEU A 35 1.87 6.52 5.19
N THR A 36 0.82 5.82 4.77
CA THR A 36 -0.12 6.34 3.76
C THR A 36 -0.85 7.58 4.28
N ILE A 37 -1.37 7.54 5.50
CA ILE A 37 -2.06 8.68 6.12
C ILE A 37 -1.07 9.83 6.34
N ALA A 38 0.13 9.56 6.88
CA ALA A 38 1.17 10.58 7.06
C ALA A 38 1.57 11.23 5.72
N GLY A 39 1.74 10.43 4.66
CA GLY A 39 1.99 10.92 3.30
C GLY A 39 0.83 11.76 2.76
N ALA A 40 -0.42 11.40 3.06
CA ALA A 40 -1.59 12.17 2.66
C ALA A 40 -1.60 13.57 3.32
N PHE A 41 -1.25 13.66 4.62
CA PHE A 41 -1.10 14.95 5.30
C PHE A 41 -0.04 15.83 4.62
N ILE A 42 1.11 15.26 4.26
CA ILE A 42 2.19 15.98 3.58
C ILE A 42 1.70 16.48 2.21
N ILE A 43 1.08 15.63 1.39
CA ILE A 43 0.62 16.02 0.05
C ILE A 43 -0.47 17.09 0.15
N THR A 44 -1.45 16.92 1.03
CA THR A 44 -2.51 17.91 1.22
C THR A 44 -1.95 19.26 1.67
N TYR A 45 -0.94 19.27 2.55
CA TYR A 45 -0.27 20.50 2.96
C TYR A 45 0.36 21.28 1.79
N PHE A 46 0.83 20.60 0.74
CA PHE A 46 1.49 21.25 -0.41
C PHE A 46 0.58 21.48 -1.63
N THR A 47 -0.59 20.86 -1.70
CA THR A 47 -1.40 20.84 -2.93
C THR A 47 -2.83 21.34 -2.76
N ASP A 48 -3.24 21.69 -1.53
CA ASP A 48 -4.61 22.07 -1.14
C ASP A 48 -5.69 21.02 -1.50
N ILE A 49 -5.30 19.85 -2.01
CA ILE A 49 -6.21 18.74 -2.27
C ILE A 49 -6.75 18.23 -0.92
N PRO A 50 -8.08 18.09 -0.74
CA PRO A 50 -8.65 17.67 0.53
C PRO A 50 -8.04 16.36 1.06
N LEU A 51 -7.69 16.35 2.35
CA LEU A 51 -7.01 15.22 2.99
C LEU A 51 -7.67 13.87 2.72
N VAL A 52 -9.01 13.83 2.80
CA VAL A 52 -9.79 12.61 2.56
C VAL A 52 -9.61 12.12 1.13
N ILE A 53 -9.64 13.03 0.15
CA ILE A 53 -9.45 12.70 -1.28
C ILE A 53 -8.03 12.19 -1.52
N THR A 54 -7.02 12.89 -0.99
CA THR A 54 -5.62 12.46 -1.08
C THR A 54 -5.41 11.09 -0.46
N THR A 55 -5.98 10.85 0.73
CA THR A 55 -5.85 9.58 1.45
C THR A 55 -6.45 8.42 0.65
N ILE A 56 -7.67 8.59 0.14
CA ILE A 56 -8.32 7.57 -0.71
C ILE A 56 -7.48 7.30 -1.96
N GLY A 57 -7.01 8.35 -2.63
CA GLY A 57 -6.15 8.23 -3.80
C GLY A 57 -4.87 7.43 -3.53
N LEU A 58 -4.17 7.73 -2.42
CA LEU A 58 -2.96 6.99 -2.05
C LEU A 58 -3.25 5.53 -1.70
N PHE A 59 -4.36 5.22 -1.04
CA PHE A 59 -4.73 3.82 -0.78
C PHE A 59 -5.01 3.05 -2.08
N LEU A 60 -5.70 3.66 -3.05
CA LEU A 60 -5.94 3.06 -4.36
C LEU A 60 -4.61 2.81 -5.10
N ILE A 61 -3.71 3.79 -5.11
CA ILE A 61 -2.36 3.64 -5.67
C ILE A 61 -1.61 2.51 -4.96
N GLY A 62 -1.67 2.45 -3.62
CA GLY A 62 -1.06 1.39 -2.82
C GLY A 62 -1.58 0.00 -3.17
N ILE A 63 -2.89 -0.16 -3.38
CA ILE A 63 -3.49 -1.43 -3.81
C ILE A 63 -2.95 -1.86 -5.18
N VAL A 64 -2.90 -0.92 -6.14
CA VAL A 64 -2.36 -1.18 -7.48
C VAL A 64 -0.88 -1.57 -7.39
N LEU A 65 -0.07 -0.85 -6.62
CA LEU A 65 1.34 -1.19 -6.43
C LEU A 65 1.49 -2.60 -5.84
N HIS A 66 0.77 -2.93 -4.77
CA HIS A 66 0.81 -4.28 -4.20
C HIS A 66 0.44 -5.37 -5.21
N TYR A 67 -0.53 -5.11 -6.09
CA TYR A 67 -0.89 -6.02 -7.17
C TYR A 67 0.25 -6.18 -8.19
N LEU A 68 0.87 -5.09 -8.63
CA LEU A 68 1.99 -5.10 -9.60
C LEU A 68 3.24 -5.82 -9.04
N PHE A 69 3.55 -5.65 -7.75
CA PHE A 69 4.67 -6.32 -7.08
C PHE A 69 4.36 -7.77 -6.67
N GLY A 70 3.14 -8.27 -6.90
CA GLY A 70 2.75 -9.62 -6.47
C GLY A 70 2.76 -9.80 -4.94
N ILE A 71 2.40 -8.75 -4.21
CA ILE A 71 2.25 -8.74 -2.76
C ILE A 71 0.81 -9.13 -2.42
N GLN A 72 0.63 -10.24 -1.71
CA GLN A 72 -0.70 -10.73 -1.33
C GLN A 72 -1.22 -9.99 -0.08
N THR A 73 -1.92 -8.87 -0.28
CA THR A 73 -2.59 -8.11 0.80
C THR A 73 -3.98 -8.66 1.09
N GLN A 74 -4.57 -8.29 2.23
CA GLN A 74 -5.94 -8.71 2.57
C GLN A 74 -6.97 -8.22 1.55
N VAL A 75 -6.80 -7.00 1.04
CA VAL A 75 -7.68 -6.44 0.00
C VAL A 75 -7.59 -7.25 -1.29
N LEU A 76 -6.38 -7.59 -1.75
CA LEU A 76 -6.22 -8.37 -2.98
C LEU A 76 -6.73 -9.80 -2.81
N LYS A 77 -6.52 -10.40 -1.62
CA LYS A 77 -7.13 -11.69 -1.29
C LYS A 77 -8.65 -11.62 -1.33
N PHE A 78 -9.27 -10.58 -0.78
CA PHE A 78 -10.72 -10.42 -0.82
C PHE A 78 -11.26 -10.24 -2.24
N ILE A 79 -10.56 -9.49 -3.10
CA ILE A 79 -10.98 -9.23 -4.50
C ILE A 79 -10.86 -10.48 -5.38
N PHE A 80 -9.82 -11.30 -5.17
CA PHE A 80 -9.50 -12.45 -6.02
C PHE A 80 -9.74 -13.81 -5.33
N SER A 81 -10.48 -13.84 -4.23
CA SER A 81 -10.90 -15.07 -3.53
C SER A 81 -12.16 -15.66 -4.13
#